data_AF-X1V8F1-F1
#
_entry.id   AF-X1V8F1-F1
#
_cell.length_a   1.000
_cell.length_b   1.000
_cell.length_c   1.000
_cell.angle_alpha   90.00
_cell.angle_beta   90.00
_cell.angle_gamma   90.00
#
_symmetry.space_group_name_H-M   'P 1'
#
loop_
_entity.id
_entity.type
_entity.pdbx_description
1 polymer ?
#
loop_
_entity_poly.entity_id
_entity_poly.type
_entity_poly.pdbx_seq_one_letter_code
_entity_poly.pdbx_strand_id
1 'polypeptide(L)'
;MGGTVGEVLVEDGDSVEEEQVLAKLDDTSIISLQETVSQAEINLEQARINLRDAEENLEEAQHPSELDVAQAEASVANAKVALEAAQEALEEAENPYDESDITQAELAVINAEIARAISEAIEGVGGILNGGTDKELTLYWCKVAQPHFELALDVLADMLLHSKFDPQDIEKERQVIIEEINMSKDSPAQRVDMLIDGLLWPKHPLGRDIAGSKESVAAITRDMMLDYRQGQYLPNNTVVTIAGNIQHQQMITAVGQALGNWTHQRERSGYSAYKE
;
A
#
# COMPACT_ATOMS: atom_id res chain seq x y z
N MET A 1 -1.52 5.16 -15.04
CA MET A 1 -0.88 5.60 -16.30
C MET A 1 0.61 5.27 -16.22
N GLY A 2 1.22 4.71 -17.26
CA GLY A 2 2.65 4.37 -17.26
C GLY A 2 3.48 5.45 -17.96
N GLY A 3 4.68 5.73 -17.44
CA GLY A 3 5.66 6.65 -18.04
C GLY A 3 6.96 5.94 -18.39
N THR A 4 7.67 6.43 -19.40
CA THR A 4 8.99 5.92 -19.80
C THR A 4 10.09 6.79 -19.18
N VAL A 5 11.20 6.17 -18.76
CA VAL A 5 12.40 6.91 -18.37
C VAL A 5 13.05 7.45 -19.63
N GLY A 6 13.19 8.78 -19.73
CA GLY A 6 13.78 9.46 -20.88
C GLY A 6 15.29 9.68 -20.74
N GLU A 7 15.76 9.89 -19.51
CA GLU A 7 17.17 10.14 -19.23
C GLU A 7 17.54 9.55 -17.86
N VAL A 8 18.64 8.80 -17.81
CA VAL A 8 19.27 8.36 -16.54
C VAL A 8 20.45 9.30 -16.29
N LEU A 9 20.48 9.94 -15.12
CA LEU A 9 21.42 11.02 -14.78
C LEU A 9 22.63 10.55 -13.97
N VAL A 10 22.72 9.25 -13.71
CA VAL A 10 23.78 8.63 -12.92
C VAL A 10 24.27 7.35 -13.59
N GLU A 11 25.58 7.10 -13.52
CA GLU A 11 26.19 5.88 -14.04
C GLU A 11 26.56 4.90 -12.90
N ASP A 12 26.77 3.64 -13.26
CA ASP A 12 27.16 2.60 -12.31
C ASP A 12 28.50 2.97 -11.63
N GLY A 13 28.48 3.08 -10.30
CA GLY A 13 29.63 3.47 -9.48
C GLY A 13 29.67 4.94 -9.04
N ASP A 14 28.72 5.77 -9.46
CA ASP A 14 28.61 7.14 -8.98
C ASP A 14 28.16 7.22 -7.52
N SER A 15 28.78 8.12 -6.75
CA SER A 15 28.29 8.50 -5.42
C SER A 15 27.19 9.54 -5.57
N VAL A 16 26.00 9.26 -5.05
CA VAL A 16 24.84 10.17 -5.10
C VAL A 16 24.55 10.79 -3.74
N GLU A 17 24.11 12.04 -3.73
CA GLU A 17 23.67 12.73 -2.53
C GLU A 17 22.16 12.57 -2.30
N GLU A 18 21.72 12.80 -1.07
CA GLU A 18 20.30 12.78 -0.71
C GLU A 18 19.53 13.83 -1.55
N GLU A 19 18.33 13.46 -2.04
CA GLU A 19 17.50 14.26 -2.96
C GLU A 19 18.08 14.49 -4.38
N GLN A 20 19.21 13.86 -4.73
CA GLN A 20 19.75 13.94 -6.08
C GLN A 20 18.83 13.22 -7.08
N VAL A 21 18.41 13.93 -8.13
CA VAL A 21 17.60 13.35 -9.20
C VAL A 21 18.43 12.35 -9.99
N LEU A 22 18.03 11.08 -9.98
CA LEU A 22 18.78 9.97 -10.60
C LEU A 22 18.32 9.64 -12.01
N ALA A 23 17.07 9.95 -12.33
CA ALA A 23 16.51 9.76 -13.66
C ALA A 23 15.36 10.75 -13.86
N LYS A 24 15.12 11.10 -15.12
CA LYS A 24 13.98 11.90 -15.55
C LYS A 24 13.07 11.04 -16.41
N LEU A 25 11.78 11.14 -16.14
CA LEU A 25 10.77 10.67 -17.08
C LEU A 25 10.94 11.41 -18.40
N ASP A 26 10.62 10.75 -19.50
CA ASP A 26 10.63 11.39 -20.80
C ASP A 26 9.60 12.52 -20.84
N ASP A 27 9.93 13.61 -21.55
CA ASP A 27 9.09 14.81 -21.60
C ASP A 27 7.66 14.49 -22.04
N THR A 28 7.46 13.47 -22.88
CA THR A 28 6.13 13.03 -23.34
C THR A 28 5.30 12.45 -22.19
N SER A 29 5.93 11.65 -21.33
CA SER A 29 5.29 11.08 -20.14
C SER A 29 4.93 12.16 -19.12
N ILE A 30 5.83 13.13 -18.90
CA ILE A 30 5.58 14.27 -17.99
C ILE A 30 4.42 15.12 -18.52
N ILE A 31 4.44 15.46 -19.80
CA ILE A 31 3.38 16.24 -20.45
C ILE A 31 2.04 15.49 -20.35
N SER A 32 2.01 14.18 -20.63
CA SER A 32 0.79 13.36 -20.54
C SER A 32 0.19 13.33 -19.13
N LEU A 33 1.02 13.22 -18.09
CA LEU A 33 0.57 13.26 -16.69
C LEU A 33 0.05 14.66 -16.31
N GLN A 34 0.77 15.71 -16.70
CA GLN A 34 0.33 17.10 -16.47
C GLN A 34 -0.99 17.42 -17.20
N GLU A 35 -1.15 16.94 -18.43
CA GLU A 35 -2.40 17.06 -19.19
C GLU A 35 -3.55 16.33 -18.50
N THR A 36 -3.29 15.14 -17.95
CA THR A 36 -4.30 14.36 -17.23
C THR A 36 -4.78 15.07 -15.97
N VAL A 37 -3.86 15.53 -15.12
CA VAL A 37 -4.19 16.27 -13.89
C VAL A 37 -4.92 17.56 -14.25
N SER A 38 -4.42 18.33 -15.22
CA SER A 38 -5.07 19.56 -15.68
C SER A 38 -6.49 19.31 -16.19
N GLN A 39 -6.70 18.20 -16.93
CA GLN A 39 -8.01 17.84 -17.44
C GLN A 39 -8.98 17.41 -16.32
N ALA A 40 -8.49 16.73 -15.28
CA ALA A 40 -9.27 16.37 -14.12
C ALA A 40 -9.69 17.61 -13.30
N GLU A 41 -8.77 18.56 -13.08
CA GLU A 41 -9.06 19.84 -12.43
C GLU A 41 -10.13 20.65 -13.19
N ILE A 42 -10.03 20.71 -14.53
CA ILE A 42 -11.02 21.36 -15.39
C ILE A 42 -12.40 20.70 -15.23
N ASN A 43 -12.44 19.35 -15.21
CA ASN A 43 -13.69 18.61 -15.04
C ASN A 43 -14.32 18.86 -13.68
N LEU A 44 -13.51 18.94 -12.62
CA LEU A 44 -13.96 19.27 -11.26
C LEU A 44 -14.57 20.67 -11.18
N GLU A 45 -13.90 21.67 -11.73
CA GLU A 45 -14.44 23.04 -11.76
C GLU A 45 -15.73 23.12 -12.59
N GLN A 46 -15.82 22.41 -13.72
CA GLN A 46 -17.04 22.36 -14.50
C GLN A 46 -18.19 21.68 -13.73
N ALA A 47 -17.90 20.63 -12.95
CA ALA A 47 -18.90 19.95 -12.12
C ALA A 47 -19.39 20.86 -10.98
N ARG A 48 -18.51 21.65 -10.35
CA ARG A 48 -18.87 22.66 -9.34
C ARG A 48 -19.79 23.74 -9.92
N ILE A 49 -19.48 24.24 -11.11
CA ILE A 49 -20.32 25.22 -11.82
C ILE A 49 -21.70 24.62 -12.10
N ASN A 50 -21.76 23.40 -12.64
CA ASN A 50 -23.03 22.74 -12.95
C ASN A 50 -23.90 22.51 -11.70
N LEU A 51 -23.28 22.18 -10.57
CA LEU A 51 -24.00 22.05 -9.29
C LEU A 51 -24.56 23.39 -8.83
N ARG A 52 -23.74 24.45 -8.84
CA ARG A 52 -24.19 25.79 -8.47
C ARG A 52 -25.34 26.27 -9.35
N ASP A 53 -25.23 26.10 -10.65
CA ASP A 53 -26.27 26.50 -11.60
C ASP A 53 -27.55 25.68 -11.39
N ALA A 54 -27.45 24.38 -11.04
CA ALA A 54 -28.60 23.55 -10.72
C ALA A 54 -29.30 23.98 -9.41
N GLU A 55 -28.52 24.38 -8.39
CA GLU A 55 -29.04 24.90 -7.12
C GLU A 55 -29.68 26.29 -7.28
N GLU A 56 -29.06 27.20 -8.03
CA GLU A 56 -29.63 28.52 -8.36
C GLU A 56 -30.93 28.38 -9.15
N ASN A 57 -30.99 27.49 -10.13
CA ASN A 57 -32.23 27.23 -10.89
C ASN A 57 -33.37 26.69 -10.00
N LEU A 58 -33.04 25.91 -8.96
CA LEU A 58 -34.01 25.43 -7.98
C LEU A 58 -34.51 26.59 -7.08
N GLU A 59 -33.63 27.50 -6.67
CA GLU A 59 -33.97 28.65 -5.82
C GLU A 59 -34.75 29.74 -6.56
N GLU A 60 -34.42 30.01 -7.83
CA GLU A 60 -35.04 31.07 -8.64
C GLU A 60 -36.40 30.68 -9.25
N ALA A 61 -36.81 29.42 -9.12
CA ALA A 61 -38.07 28.92 -9.67
C ALA A 61 -39.27 29.64 -9.02
N GLN A 62 -39.87 30.59 -9.74
CA GLN A 62 -41.08 31.28 -9.30
C GLN A 62 -42.33 30.48 -9.70
N HIS A 63 -43.11 30.05 -8.71
CA HIS A 63 -44.31 29.22 -8.87
C HIS A 63 -44.09 27.86 -9.57
N PRO A 64 -43.14 27.02 -9.10
CA PRO A 64 -42.86 25.74 -9.73
C PRO A 64 -44.01 24.76 -9.53
N SER A 65 -44.32 23.98 -10.56
CA SER A 65 -45.18 22.81 -10.42
C SER A 65 -44.42 21.69 -9.68
N GLU A 66 -45.13 20.71 -9.12
CA GLU A 66 -44.49 19.53 -8.51
C GLU A 66 -43.54 18.79 -9.47
N LEU A 67 -43.83 18.85 -10.78
CA LEU A 67 -42.99 18.27 -11.82
C LEU A 67 -41.70 19.09 -12.04
N ASP A 68 -41.79 20.41 -11.96
CA ASP A 68 -40.61 21.30 -12.08
C ASP A 68 -39.67 21.13 -10.88
N VAL A 69 -40.22 21.01 -9.66
CA VAL A 69 -39.45 20.71 -8.45
C VAL A 69 -38.75 19.35 -8.57
N ALA A 70 -39.49 18.30 -8.97
CA ALA A 70 -38.91 16.96 -9.11
C ALA A 70 -37.81 16.90 -10.19
N GLN A 71 -37.94 17.65 -11.28
CA GLN A 71 -36.93 17.75 -12.33
C GLN A 71 -35.68 18.51 -11.85
N ALA A 72 -35.86 19.61 -11.12
CA ALA A 72 -34.77 20.39 -10.55
C ALA A 72 -34.00 19.60 -9.47
N GLU A 73 -34.71 18.92 -8.56
CA GLU A 73 -34.11 18.02 -7.56
C GLU A 73 -33.30 16.89 -8.21
N ALA A 74 -33.82 16.28 -9.29
CA ALA A 74 -33.08 15.27 -10.06
C ALA A 74 -31.83 15.85 -10.74
N SER A 75 -31.90 17.10 -11.23
CA SER A 75 -30.75 17.79 -11.81
C SER A 75 -29.65 18.06 -10.78
N VAL A 76 -30.03 18.50 -9.57
CA VAL A 76 -29.10 18.69 -8.44
C VAL A 76 -28.48 17.35 -8.02
N ALA A 77 -29.28 16.28 -7.92
CA ALA A 77 -28.78 14.95 -7.59
C ALA A 77 -27.77 14.44 -8.63
N ASN A 78 -28.05 14.61 -9.93
CA ASN A 78 -27.13 14.23 -11.00
C ASN A 78 -25.84 15.06 -10.97
N ALA A 79 -25.93 16.36 -10.68
CA ALA A 79 -24.76 17.23 -10.57
C ALA A 79 -23.87 16.89 -9.37
N LYS A 80 -24.46 16.46 -8.24
CA LYS A 80 -23.71 15.97 -7.07
C LYS A 80 -22.95 14.68 -7.36
N VAL A 81 -23.59 13.73 -8.04
CA VAL A 81 -22.92 12.48 -8.48
C VAL A 81 -21.77 12.78 -9.44
N ALA A 82 -21.96 13.72 -10.38
CA ALA A 82 -20.90 14.11 -11.30
C ALA A 82 -19.74 14.85 -10.59
N LEU A 83 -20.03 15.58 -9.51
CA LEU A 83 -19.02 16.23 -8.69
C LEU A 83 -18.18 15.20 -7.90
N GLU A 84 -18.83 14.23 -7.26
CA GLU A 84 -18.14 13.13 -6.56
C GLU A 84 -17.21 12.38 -7.53
N ALA A 85 -17.72 11.96 -8.69
CA ALA A 85 -16.92 11.28 -9.72
C ALA A 85 -15.73 12.13 -10.25
N ALA A 86 -15.88 13.46 -10.32
CA ALA A 86 -14.80 14.34 -10.74
C ALA A 86 -13.75 14.56 -9.63
N GLN A 87 -14.16 14.51 -8.36
CA GLN A 87 -13.24 14.55 -7.22
C GLN A 87 -12.42 13.27 -7.13
N GLU A 88 -13.05 12.11 -7.31
CA GLU A 88 -12.37 10.80 -7.35
C GLU A 88 -11.39 10.71 -8.52
N ALA A 89 -11.79 11.17 -9.71
CA ALA A 89 -10.89 11.21 -10.87
C ALA A 89 -9.69 12.15 -10.68
N LEU A 90 -9.84 13.23 -9.90
CA LEU A 90 -8.74 14.12 -9.54
C LEU A 90 -7.83 13.45 -8.51
N GLU A 91 -8.39 12.81 -7.49
CA GLU A 91 -7.62 12.09 -6.47
C GLU A 91 -6.83 10.91 -7.07
N GLU A 92 -7.40 10.17 -8.03
CA GLU A 92 -6.71 9.13 -8.79
C GLU A 92 -5.60 9.70 -9.70
N ALA A 93 -5.82 10.89 -10.28
CA ALA A 93 -4.84 11.57 -11.10
C ALA A 93 -3.69 12.18 -10.28
N GLU A 94 -3.97 12.68 -9.08
CA GLU A 94 -2.99 13.27 -8.15
C GLU A 94 -2.22 12.19 -7.37
N ASN A 95 -2.86 11.07 -7.04
CA ASN A 95 -2.28 9.99 -6.25
C ASN A 95 -2.59 8.62 -6.86
N PRO A 96 -1.87 8.20 -7.91
CA PRO A 96 -2.17 6.99 -8.67
C PRO A 96 -1.83 5.66 -7.95
N TYR A 97 -1.71 5.65 -6.62
CA TYR A 97 -1.22 4.52 -5.79
C TYR A 97 -2.10 4.30 -4.55
N ASP A 98 -2.39 3.03 -4.20
CA ASP A 98 -3.30 2.64 -3.09
C ASP A 98 -2.54 1.96 -1.91
N GLU A 99 -3.14 1.88 -0.71
CA GLU A 99 -2.58 1.30 0.53
C GLU A 99 -2.01 -0.13 0.35
N SER A 100 -2.58 -0.92 -0.57
CA SER A 100 -2.08 -2.27 -0.87
C SER A 100 -0.72 -2.27 -1.54
N ASP A 101 -0.41 -1.24 -2.33
CA ASP A 101 0.89 -1.09 -2.95
C ASP A 101 1.92 -0.78 -1.87
N ILE A 102 1.59 0.17 -1.00
CA ILE A 102 2.39 0.60 0.14
C ILE A 102 2.77 -0.57 1.05
N THR A 103 1.79 -1.40 1.42
CA THR A 103 1.95 -2.62 2.22
C THR A 103 3.08 -3.51 1.72
N GLN A 104 3.24 -3.59 0.40
CA GLN A 104 4.04 -4.62 -0.24
C GLN A 104 5.45 -4.17 -0.53
N ALA A 105 5.67 -2.90 -0.91
CA ALA A 105 7.04 -2.40 -0.86
C ALA A 105 7.55 -2.30 0.58
N GLU A 106 6.71 -2.13 1.61
CA GLU A 106 7.16 -2.31 3.00
C GLU A 106 7.66 -3.71 3.28
N LEU A 107 6.88 -4.72 2.89
CA LEU A 107 7.13 -6.10 3.25
C LEU A 107 8.33 -6.67 2.55
N ALA A 108 8.51 -6.30 1.30
CA ALA A 108 9.74 -6.57 0.61
C ALA A 108 10.90 -5.87 1.31
N VAL A 109 10.81 -4.57 1.63
CA VAL A 109 11.89 -3.85 2.36
C VAL A 109 12.21 -4.53 3.68
N ILE A 110 11.20 -5.06 4.36
CA ILE A 110 11.34 -5.85 5.58
C ILE A 110 11.94 -7.24 5.32
N ASN A 111 11.63 -7.89 4.19
CA ASN A 111 12.24 -9.15 3.76
C ASN A 111 13.72 -8.95 3.34
N ALA A 112 14.06 -7.79 2.76
CA ALA A 112 15.43 -7.29 2.58
C ALA A 112 16.12 -7.02 3.93
N GLU A 113 15.35 -6.50 4.89
CA GLU A 113 15.74 -6.24 6.27
C GLU A 113 15.65 -7.49 7.17
N ILE A 114 15.67 -8.70 6.60
CA ILE A 114 16.44 -9.76 7.28
C ILE A 114 17.92 -9.38 7.11
N ALA A 115 18.28 -8.29 7.79
CA ALA A 115 19.63 -7.85 7.95
C ALA A 115 20.42 -9.07 8.40
N ARG A 116 21.61 -9.24 7.85
CA ARG A 116 22.50 -10.36 8.16
C ARG A 116 22.53 -10.70 9.65
N ALA A 117 22.50 -9.69 10.53
CA ALA A 117 22.47 -9.87 11.98
C ALA A 117 21.21 -10.56 12.53
N ILE A 118 20.02 -10.27 11.97
CA ILE A 118 18.73 -10.88 12.34
C ILE A 118 18.70 -12.34 11.88
N SER A 119 19.10 -12.60 10.63
CA SER A 119 19.21 -13.99 10.13
C SER A 119 20.26 -14.79 10.89
N GLU A 120 21.45 -14.21 11.12
CA GLU A 120 22.54 -14.85 11.88
C GLU A 120 22.11 -15.19 13.32
N ALA A 121 21.28 -14.37 13.97
CA ALA A 121 20.80 -14.65 15.32
C ALA A 121 19.96 -15.93 15.38
N ILE A 122 19.10 -16.17 14.38
CA ILE A 122 18.24 -17.36 14.32
C ILE A 122 18.98 -18.55 13.71
N GLU A 123 19.66 -18.37 12.59
CA GLU A 123 20.40 -19.44 11.91
C GLU A 123 21.59 -19.91 12.75
N GLY A 124 22.24 -19.01 13.50
CA GLY A 124 23.35 -19.32 14.39
C GLY A 124 22.99 -20.30 15.51
N VAL A 125 21.70 -20.42 15.85
CA VAL A 125 21.19 -21.42 16.80
C VAL A 125 20.51 -22.62 16.09
N GLY A 126 20.71 -22.77 14.78
CA GLY A 126 20.11 -23.82 13.95
C GLY A 126 18.62 -23.60 13.68
N GLY A 127 18.14 -22.37 13.84
CA GLY A 127 16.77 -21.97 13.56
C GLY A 127 16.51 -21.65 12.09
N ILE A 128 15.24 -21.41 11.78
CA ILE A 128 14.78 -20.90 10.49
C ILE A 128 13.85 -19.71 10.77
N LEU A 129 14.02 -18.62 10.04
CA LEU A 129 13.17 -17.42 10.08
C LEU A 129 12.62 -17.20 8.67
N ASN A 130 11.35 -16.83 8.55
CA ASN A 130 10.76 -16.45 7.27
C ASN A 130 9.51 -15.57 7.46
N GLY A 131 9.09 -14.93 6.37
CA GLY A 131 7.87 -14.14 6.27
C GLY A 131 6.98 -14.62 5.12
N GLY A 132 5.77 -14.09 5.04
CA GLY A 132 4.88 -14.32 3.92
C GLY A 132 3.66 -13.41 3.97
N THR A 133 3.13 -13.12 2.79
CA THR A 133 1.93 -12.29 2.64
C THR A 133 0.97 -12.96 1.69
N ASP A 134 -0.30 -12.88 2.05
CA ASP A 134 -1.44 -13.26 1.23
C ASP A 134 -2.44 -12.10 1.24
N LYS A 135 -3.51 -12.21 0.46
CA LYS A 135 -4.50 -11.14 0.24
C LYS A 135 -5.13 -10.58 1.53
N GLU A 136 -5.20 -11.39 2.58
CA GLU A 136 -5.90 -11.05 3.83
C GLU A 136 -5.01 -11.17 5.08
N LEU A 137 -3.76 -11.60 4.95
CA LEU A 137 -2.88 -11.79 6.10
C LEU A 137 -1.40 -11.64 5.75
N THR A 138 -0.65 -11.13 6.73
CA THR A 138 0.81 -11.17 6.75
C THR A 138 1.25 -12.04 7.92
N LEU A 139 2.26 -12.86 7.70
CA LEU A 139 2.82 -13.74 8.72
C LEU A 139 4.34 -13.59 8.79
N TYR A 140 4.86 -13.52 10.02
CA TYR A 140 6.28 -13.67 10.32
C TYR A 140 6.41 -14.84 11.29
N TRP A 141 7.35 -15.74 11.01
CA TRP A 141 7.51 -16.93 11.83
C TRP A 141 8.96 -17.37 11.93
N CYS A 142 9.25 -18.01 13.05
CA CYS A 142 10.53 -18.66 13.28
C CYS A 142 10.30 -20.07 13.79
N LYS A 143 11.25 -20.97 13.51
CA LYS A 143 11.32 -22.30 14.08
C LYS A 143 12.69 -22.49 14.71
N VAL A 144 12.72 -22.74 16.01
CA VAL A 144 13.94 -22.93 16.79
C VAL A 144 13.81 -24.11 17.74
N ALA A 145 14.93 -24.62 18.25
CA ALA A 145 14.90 -25.55 19.38
C ALA A 145 14.41 -24.85 20.66
N GLN A 146 13.72 -25.59 21.53
CA GLN A 146 13.08 -25.06 22.75
C GLN A 146 13.96 -24.13 23.61
N PRO A 147 15.27 -24.38 23.82
CA PRO A 147 16.12 -23.49 24.60
C PRO A 147 16.27 -22.07 24.03
N HIS A 148 16.00 -21.88 22.74
CA HIS A 148 16.14 -20.60 22.03
C HIS A 148 14.81 -19.88 21.82
N PHE A 149 13.74 -20.32 22.47
CA PHE A 149 12.41 -19.69 22.36
C PHE A 149 12.45 -18.19 22.66
N GLU A 150 13.08 -17.77 23.76
CA GLU A 150 13.11 -16.36 24.16
C GLU A 150 13.89 -15.49 23.17
N LEU A 151 15.01 -16.00 22.63
CA LEU A 151 15.75 -15.34 21.56
C LEU A 151 14.88 -15.15 20.31
N ALA A 152 14.14 -16.18 19.92
CA ALA A 152 13.35 -16.13 18.71
C ALA A 152 12.13 -15.20 18.84
N LEU A 153 11.52 -15.16 20.03
CA LEU A 153 10.47 -14.19 20.35
C LEU A 153 11.00 -12.75 20.35
N ASP A 154 12.19 -12.53 20.92
CA ASP A 154 12.85 -11.21 20.94
C ASP A 154 13.11 -10.71 19.52
N VAL A 155 13.68 -11.56 18.65
CA VAL A 155 13.92 -11.24 17.24
C VAL A 155 12.62 -10.89 16.51
N LEU A 156 11.56 -11.71 16.63
CA LEU A 156 10.29 -11.43 15.96
C LEU A 156 9.62 -10.15 16.49
N ALA A 157 9.70 -9.89 17.80
CA ALA A 157 9.16 -8.68 18.39
C ALA A 157 9.94 -7.44 17.94
N ASP A 158 11.26 -7.52 17.84
CA ASP A 158 12.10 -6.42 17.37
C ASP A 158 11.84 -6.09 15.90
N MET A 159 11.73 -7.11 15.04
CA MET A 159 11.32 -6.94 13.64
C MET A 159 9.96 -6.24 13.53
N LEU A 160 8.99 -6.65 14.35
CA LEU A 160 7.65 -6.08 14.29
C LEU A 160 7.60 -4.63 14.82
N LEU A 161 8.31 -4.35 15.92
CA LEU A 161 8.17 -3.12 16.70
C LEU A 161 9.22 -2.05 16.39
N HIS A 162 10.39 -2.42 15.85
CA HIS A 162 11.53 -1.51 15.69
C HIS A 162 12.22 -1.57 14.32
N SER A 163 11.52 -2.03 13.26
CA SER A 163 11.99 -1.86 11.88
C SER A 163 12.34 -0.40 11.58
N LYS A 164 13.47 -0.20 10.89
CA LYS A 164 14.07 1.13 10.67
C LYS A 164 13.60 1.80 9.39
N PHE A 165 13.27 1.01 8.36
CA PHE A 165 12.92 1.51 7.04
C PHE A 165 14.02 2.43 6.51
N ASP A 166 15.25 1.91 6.42
CA ASP A 166 16.37 2.70 5.90
C ASP A 166 16.12 3.04 4.42
N PRO A 167 16.22 4.32 4.00
CA PRO A 167 15.95 4.72 2.62
C PRO A 167 16.79 3.99 1.57
N GLN A 168 18.03 3.63 1.89
CA GLN A 168 18.91 2.92 0.94
C GLN A 168 18.50 1.46 0.80
N ASP A 169 18.11 0.82 1.91
CA ASP A 169 17.63 -0.55 1.88
C ASP A 169 16.25 -0.63 1.22
N ILE A 170 15.43 0.42 1.38
CA ILE A 170 14.16 0.58 0.64
C ILE A 170 14.39 0.48 -0.87
N GLU A 171 15.32 1.28 -1.39
CA GLU A 171 15.53 1.35 -2.83
C GLU A 171 16.19 0.09 -3.39
N LYS A 172 17.13 -0.53 -2.66
CA LYS A 172 17.71 -1.81 -3.08
C LYS A 172 16.64 -2.87 -3.25
N GLU A 173 15.75 -2.96 -2.28
CA GLU A 173 14.73 -3.99 -2.31
C GLU A 173 13.64 -3.73 -3.34
N ARG A 174 13.30 -2.47 -3.58
CA ARG A 174 12.39 -2.10 -4.67
C ARG A 174 12.78 -2.76 -5.99
N GLN A 175 14.08 -2.80 -6.29
CA GLN A 175 14.61 -3.47 -7.48
C GLN A 175 14.45 -4.99 -7.42
N VAL A 176 14.65 -5.60 -6.26
CA VAL A 176 14.42 -7.05 -6.04
C VAL A 176 12.97 -7.41 -6.35
N ILE A 177 12.01 -6.66 -5.82
CA ILE A 177 10.57 -6.87 -6.06
C ILE A 177 10.22 -6.76 -7.55
N ILE A 178 10.76 -5.74 -8.23
CA ILE A 178 10.52 -5.53 -9.65
C ILE A 178 11.00 -6.75 -10.45
N GLU A 179 12.10 -7.36 -10.05
CA GLU A 179 12.59 -8.61 -10.65
C GLU A 179 11.75 -9.83 -10.26
N GLU A 180 11.25 -9.93 -9.03
CA GLU A 180 10.31 -11.00 -8.67
C GLU A 180 9.03 -10.92 -9.52
N ILE A 181 8.48 -9.71 -9.73
CA ILE A 181 7.34 -9.48 -10.63
C ILE A 181 7.66 -9.93 -12.07
N ASN A 182 8.88 -9.69 -12.56
CA ASN A 182 9.31 -10.17 -13.88
C ASN A 182 9.33 -11.70 -13.92
N MET A 183 9.97 -12.32 -12.94
CA MET A 183 10.09 -13.76 -12.84
C MET A 183 8.71 -14.44 -12.79
N SER A 184 7.76 -13.84 -12.08
CA SER A 184 6.39 -14.34 -12.01
C SER A 184 5.62 -14.17 -13.32
N LYS A 185 5.86 -13.08 -14.06
CA LYS A 185 5.28 -12.88 -15.41
C LYS A 185 5.88 -13.82 -16.46
N ASP A 186 7.14 -14.20 -16.31
CA ASP A 186 7.84 -15.14 -17.19
C ASP A 186 7.46 -16.60 -16.93
N SER A 187 6.79 -16.88 -15.80
CA SER A 187 6.24 -18.19 -15.46
C SER A 187 4.81 -18.35 -15.99
N PRO A 188 4.55 -19.17 -17.03
CA PRO A 188 3.20 -19.28 -17.60
C PRO A 188 2.14 -19.77 -16.62
N ALA A 189 2.52 -20.66 -15.69
CA ALA A 189 1.61 -21.17 -14.68
C ALA A 189 1.16 -20.06 -13.71
N GLN A 190 2.13 -19.34 -13.13
CA GLN A 190 1.83 -18.23 -12.22
C GLN A 190 1.05 -17.13 -12.94
N ARG A 191 1.41 -16.84 -14.21
CA ARG A 191 0.70 -15.83 -15.00
C ARG A 191 -0.76 -16.18 -15.23
N VAL A 192 -1.08 -17.47 -15.44
CA VAL A 192 -2.48 -17.92 -15.56
C VAL A 192 -3.23 -17.72 -14.25
N ASP A 193 -2.62 -18.05 -13.12
CA ASP A 193 -3.25 -17.89 -11.80
C ASP A 193 -3.59 -16.41 -11.52
N MET A 194 -2.65 -15.48 -11.78
CA MET A 194 -2.90 -14.03 -11.66
C MET A 194 -4.06 -13.55 -12.54
N LEU A 195 -4.13 -14.04 -13.78
CA LEU A 195 -5.19 -13.64 -14.71
C LEU A 195 -6.55 -14.18 -14.28
N ILE A 196 -6.59 -15.40 -13.73
CA ILE A 196 -7.82 -15.99 -13.19
C ILE A 196 -8.32 -15.15 -12.01
N ASP A 197 -7.44 -14.75 -11.10
CA ASP A 197 -7.82 -13.91 -9.96
C ASP A 197 -8.45 -12.58 -10.39
N GLY A 198 -7.83 -11.89 -11.35
CA GLY A 198 -8.36 -10.64 -11.88
C GLY A 198 -9.70 -10.81 -12.63
N LEU A 199 -9.93 -11.97 -13.26
CA LEU A 199 -11.19 -12.28 -13.94
C LEU A 199 -12.31 -12.70 -12.99
N LEU A 200 -11.98 -13.42 -11.91
CA LEU A 200 -12.93 -13.85 -10.88
C LEU A 200 -13.40 -12.66 -10.03
N TRP A 201 -12.52 -11.69 -9.79
CA TRP A 201 -12.73 -10.57 -8.88
C TRP A 201 -12.54 -9.21 -9.60
N PRO A 202 -13.35 -8.91 -10.64
CA PRO A 202 -13.18 -7.68 -11.40
C PRO A 202 -13.42 -6.47 -10.49
N LYS A 203 -12.49 -5.51 -10.52
CA LYS A 203 -12.50 -4.28 -9.70
C LYS A 203 -12.52 -4.51 -8.18
N HIS A 204 -12.26 -5.73 -7.71
CA HIS A 204 -12.21 -6.03 -6.29
C HIS A 204 -10.76 -6.24 -5.84
N PRO A 205 -10.35 -5.80 -4.63
CA PRO A 205 -8.97 -5.95 -4.15
C PRO A 205 -8.44 -7.39 -4.17
N LEU A 206 -9.31 -8.38 -3.94
CA LEU A 206 -8.95 -9.81 -4.07
C LEU A 206 -8.54 -10.24 -5.48
N GLY A 207 -8.83 -9.46 -6.52
CA GLY A 207 -8.39 -9.73 -7.89
C GLY A 207 -7.00 -9.17 -8.19
N ARG A 208 -6.42 -8.40 -7.27
CA ARG A 208 -5.08 -7.82 -7.42
C ARG A 208 -4.02 -8.87 -7.11
N ASP A 209 -2.89 -8.78 -7.80
CA ASP A 209 -1.72 -9.58 -7.49
C ASP A 209 -1.11 -9.14 -6.16
N ILE A 210 -0.58 -10.10 -5.40
CA ILE A 210 -0.01 -9.84 -4.08
C ILE A 210 1.20 -8.91 -4.18
N ALA A 211 2.04 -9.02 -5.21
CA ALA A 211 3.20 -8.16 -5.39
C ALA A 211 2.84 -6.77 -5.98
N GLY A 212 1.59 -6.57 -6.39
CA GLY A 212 1.16 -5.34 -7.03
C GLY A 212 1.66 -5.21 -8.47
N SER A 213 1.85 -3.97 -8.91
CA SER A 213 2.36 -3.63 -10.24
C SER A 213 3.75 -3.03 -10.14
N LYS A 214 4.51 -3.02 -11.24
CA LYS A 214 5.84 -2.38 -11.21
C LYS A 214 5.72 -0.89 -10.97
N GLU A 215 4.67 -0.30 -11.54
CA GLU A 215 4.33 1.10 -11.44
C GLU A 215 4.05 1.47 -9.99
N SER A 216 3.27 0.64 -9.30
CA SER A 216 2.96 0.88 -7.91
C SER A 216 4.14 0.61 -6.98
N VAL A 217 4.89 -0.46 -7.22
CA VAL A 217 6.17 -0.71 -6.53
C VAL A 217 7.13 0.46 -6.70
N ALA A 218 7.21 1.09 -7.87
CA ALA A 218 8.10 2.22 -8.12
C ALA A 218 7.78 3.47 -7.28
N ALA A 219 6.54 3.62 -6.85
CA ALA A 219 6.06 4.87 -6.29
C ALA A 219 5.92 4.91 -4.77
N ILE A 220 5.98 3.74 -4.13
CA ILE A 220 5.81 3.67 -2.69
C ILE A 220 6.96 4.39 -1.99
N THR A 221 6.58 5.37 -1.18
CA THR A 221 7.51 6.18 -0.38
C THR A 221 7.68 5.60 1.02
N ARG A 222 8.75 5.99 1.72
CA ARG A 222 8.99 5.60 3.12
C ARG A 222 7.89 6.06 4.07
N ASP A 223 7.28 7.21 3.83
CA ASP A 223 6.25 7.73 4.74
C ASP A 223 4.95 6.95 4.59
N MET A 224 4.58 6.65 3.35
CA MET A 224 3.49 5.73 3.02
C MET A 224 3.66 4.41 3.79
N MET A 225 4.85 3.82 3.69
CA MET A 225 5.22 2.61 4.41
C MET A 225 4.92 2.78 5.92
N LEU A 226 5.59 3.72 6.58
CA LEU A 226 5.42 3.94 8.02
C LEU A 226 3.97 4.17 8.45
N ASP A 227 3.17 4.85 7.62
CA ASP A 227 1.74 5.05 7.86
C ASP A 227 0.95 3.74 7.78
N TYR A 228 1.19 2.90 6.76
CA TYR A 228 0.60 1.57 6.67
C TYR A 228 0.93 0.73 7.89
N ARG A 229 2.21 0.71 8.29
CA ARG A 229 2.65 -0.04 9.46
C ARG A 229 1.89 0.39 10.73
N GLN A 230 1.78 1.70 10.94
CA GLN A 230 1.06 2.27 12.08
C GLN A 230 -0.44 1.98 12.04
N GLY A 231 -1.03 1.81 10.86
CA GLY A 231 -2.46 1.54 10.67
C GLY A 231 -2.86 0.08 10.75
N GLN A 232 -2.00 -0.86 10.34
CA GLN A 232 -2.36 -2.28 10.22
C GLN A 232 -1.68 -3.19 11.24
N TYR A 233 -0.44 -2.90 11.67
CA TYR A 233 0.26 -3.70 12.68
C TYR A 233 -0.10 -3.22 14.09
N LEU A 234 -1.30 -3.60 14.50
CA LEU A 234 -1.88 -3.25 15.79
C LEU A 234 -2.03 -4.48 16.70
N PRO A 235 -1.92 -4.32 18.03
CA PRO A 235 -2.10 -5.43 18.98
C PRO A 235 -3.46 -6.13 18.85
N ASN A 236 -4.51 -5.39 18.50
CA ASN A 236 -5.87 -5.90 18.31
C ASN A 236 -6.10 -6.50 16.90
N ASN A 237 -5.13 -6.38 16.00
CA ASN A 237 -5.14 -6.94 14.65
C ASN A 237 -4.03 -8.00 14.45
N THR A 238 -3.47 -8.53 15.54
CA THR A 238 -2.37 -9.50 15.48
C THR A 238 -2.63 -10.69 16.39
N VAL A 239 -2.31 -11.88 15.89
CA VAL A 239 -2.41 -13.14 16.65
C VAL A 239 -1.02 -13.74 16.80
N VAL A 240 -0.55 -13.86 18.04
CA VAL A 240 0.70 -14.55 18.36
C VAL A 240 0.42 -16.03 18.55
N THR A 241 1.02 -16.88 17.71
CA THR A 241 0.87 -18.33 17.76
C THR A 241 2.18 -18.99 18.16
N ILE A 242 2.15 -19.82 19.22
CA ILE A 242 3.33 -20.54 19.71
C ILE A 242 2.95 -22.01 19.88
N ALA A 243 3.67 -22.90 19.20
CA ALA A 243 3.45 -24.35 19.26
C ALA A 243 4.79 -25.07 19.48
N GLY A 244 4.85 -25.91 20.52
CA GLY A 244 6.06 -26.65 20.86
C GLY A 244 6.10 -27.11 22.32
N ASN A 245 7.27 -27.59 22.75
CA ASN A 245 7.52 -28.04 24.12
C ASN A 245 7.76 -26.85 25.08
N ILE A 246 6.77 -25.98 25.27
CA ILE A 246 6.88 -24.77 26.11
C ILE A 246 5.76 -24.76 27.13
N GLN A 247 6.09 -24.42 28.38
CA GLN A 247 5.07 -24.27 29.42
C GLN A 247 4.27 -23.00 29.20
N HIS A 248 2.94 -23.10 29.29
CA HIS A 248 2.02 -21.98 29.04
C HIS A 248 2.36 -20.73 29.85
N GLN A 249 2.68 -20.88 31.15
CA GLN A 249 2.99 -19.74 32.01
C GLN A 249 4.31 -19.04 31.63
N GLN A 250 5.32 -19.80 31.21
CA GLN A 250 6.58 -19.24 30.71
C GLN A 250 6.31 -18.44 29.43
N MET A 251 5.53 -19.01 28.51
CA MET A 251 5.15 -18.35 27.25
C MET A 251 4.41 -17.04 27.50
N ILE A 252 3.37 -17.03 28.36
CA ILE A 252 2.61 -15.82 28.66
C ILE A 252 3.50 -14.74 29.27
N THR A 253 4.43 -15.13 30.15
CA THR A 253 5.38 -14.19 30.75
C THR A 253 6.31 -13.57 29.69
N ALA A 254 6.91 -14.39 28.84
CA ALA A 254 7.83 -13.93 27.80
C ALA A 254 7.13 -13.03 26.78
N VAL A 255 5.93 -13.43 26.32
CA VAL A 255 5.11 -12.61 25.39
C VAL A 255 4.70 -11.30 26.04
N GLY A 256 4.29 -11.32 27.30
CA GLY A 256 3.96 -10.11 28.05
C GLY A 256 5.14 -9.16 28.22
N GLN A 257 6.37 -9.67 28.34
CA GLN A 257 7.58 -8.85 28.39
C GLN A 257 7.93 -8.25 27.02
N ALA A 258 7.86 -9.04 25.95
CA ALA A 258 8.23 -8.60 24.61
C ALA A 258 7.21 -7.63 23.99
N LEU A 259 5.91 -7.90 24.16
CA LEU A 259 4.83 -7.19 23.48
C LEU A 259 3.92 -6.40 24.44
N GLY A 260 4.16 -6.41 25.75
CA GLY A 260 3.28 -5.76 26.72
C GLY A 260 3.19 -4.24 26.62
N ASN A 261 4.22 -3.61 26.03
CA ASN A 261 4.24 -2.16 25.75
C ASN A 261 3.78 -1.83 24.33
N TRP A 262 3.39 -2.83 23.54
CA TRP A 262 2.83 -2.60 22.22
C TRP A 262 1.46 -1.98 22.38
N THR A 263 1.43 -0.66 22.23
CA THR A 263 0.24 0.16 22.40
C THR A 263 -0.27 0.61 21.05
N HIS A 264 -1.58 0.70 20.96
CA HIS A 264 -2.27 1.16 19.77
C HIS A 264 -2.08 2.68 19.63
N GLN A 265 -1.31 3.11 18.64
CA GLN A 265 -0.96 4.53 18.45
C GLN A 265 -2.01 5.33 17.66
N ARG A 266 -2.87 4.65 16.87
CA ARG A 266 -3.99 5.26 16.14
C ARG A 266 -5.17 4.28 16.13
N GLU A 267 -6.39 4.78 16.34
CA GLU A 267 -7.58 4.07 15.87
C GLU A 267 -7.44 3.85 14.38
N ARG A 268 -7.61 2.59 13.95
CA ARG A 268 -7.84 2.28 12.55
C ARG A 268 -8.91 3.26 12.09
N SER A 269 -8.56 4.22 11.23
CA SER A 269 -9.59 4.88 10.43
C SER A 269 -10.31 3.72 9.78
N GLY A 270 -11.56 3.48 10.19
CA GLY A 270 -12.29 2.28 9.81
C GLY A 270 -12.07 2.07 8.32
N TYR A 271 -11.81 0.81 7.92
CA TYR A 271 -11.49 0.44 6.54
C TYR A 271 -12.28 1.36 5.62
N SER A 272 -11.59 2.26 4.91
CA SER A 272 -12.28 3.10 3.95
C SER A 272 -12.68 2.10 2.88
N ALA A 273 -13.91 1.60 2.98
CA ALA A 273 -14.48 0.78 1.94
C ALA A 273 -14.30 1.63 0.69
N TYR A 274 -13.56 1.08 -0.28
CA TYR A 274 -13.44 1.64 -1.61
C TYR A 274 -14.82 2.19 -2.01
N LYS A 275 -14.89 3.50 -2.15
CA LYS A 275 -16.02 4.18 -2.75
C LYS A 275 -15.63 4.38 -4.21
N GLU A 276 -16.58 3.98 -5.05
CA GLU A 276 -16.47 3.93 -6.52
C GLU A 276 -15.85 5.18 -7.10
#